data_AF-A0AAJ6D8J0-F1
#
_entry.id   AF-A0AAJ6D8J0-F1
#
_cell.length_a   1.000
_cell.length_b   1.000
_cell.length_c   1.000
_cell.angle_alpha   90.00
_cell.angle_beta   90.00
_cell.angle_gamma   90.00
#
_symmetry.space_group_name_H-M   'P 1'
#
loop_
_entity.id
_entity.type
_entity.pdbx_description
1 polymer ?
#
loop_
_entity_poly.entity_id
_entity_poly.type
_entity_poly.pdbx_seq_one_letter_code
_entity_poly.pdbx_strand_id
1 'polypeptide(L)'
;MNPWVSKQLQEILPRIQSLAFDLQTVWNKNGEFTPKEFSALSYPAIDVRTIPCLDGRMSGHPNIRDGHLGRTSEIFYVSEKRRFVRTLSRWYMLDTPLSGEAAARAGLVFR
;
A
#
# COMPACT_ATOMS: atom_id res chain seq x y z
N MET A 1 8.22 -19.02 8.40
CA MET A 1 7.77 -17.97 7.44
C MET A 1 8.98 -17.60 6.58
N ASN A 2 8.82 -17.30 5.28
CA ASN A 2 9.99 -16.90 4.45
C ASN A 2 10.58 -15.60 5.05
N PRO A 3 11.89 -15.52 5.35
CA PRO A 3 12.52 -14.35 5.98
C PRO A 3 12.16 -13.00 5.34
N TRP A 4 11.97 -12.97 4.03
CA TRP A 4 11.61 -11.74 3.31
C TRP A 4 10.14 -11.33 3.48
N VAL A 5 9.21 -12.30 3.51
CA VAL A 5 7.79 -12.05 3.83
C VAL A 5 7.64 -11.54 5.26
N SER A 6 8.41 -12.12 6.19
CA SER A 6 8.44 -11.67 7.57
C SER A 6 8.94 -10.23 7.69
N LYS A 7 9.98 -9.86 6.94
CA LYS A 7 10.54 -8.49 6.98
C LYS A 7 9.56 -7.43 6.48
N GLN A 8 8.94 -7.62 5.30
CA GLN A 8 7.98 -6.66 4.75
C GLN A 8 6.82 -6.41 5.73
N LEU A 9 6.25 -7.49 6.28
CA LEU A 9 5.12 -7.39 7.21
C LEU A 9 5.52 -6.81 8.56
N GLN A 10 6.71 -7.14 9.09
CA GLN A 10 7.23 -6.55 10.33
C GLN A 10 7.40 -5.04 10.23
N GLU A 11 7.78 -4.52 9.07
CA GLU A 11 7.96 -3.08 8.86
C GLU A 11 6.63 -2.36 8.65
N ILE A 12 5.74 -2.92 7.82
CA ILE A 12 4.53 -2.19 7.39
C ILE A 12 3.32 -2.38 8.31
N LEU A 13 3.16 -3.55 8.93
CA LEU A 13 1.95 -3.87 9.69
C LEU A 13 1.76 -2.93 10.89
N PRO A 14 2.78 -2.67 11.74
CA PRO A 14 2.62 -1.75 12.87
C PRO A 14 2.27 -0.32 12.42
N ARG A 15 2.84 0.12 11.29
CA ARG A 15 2.57 1.44 10.70
C ARG A 15 1.12 1.56 10.23
N ILE A 16 0.61 0.55 9.52
CA ILE A 16 -0.78 0.55 9.05
C ILE A 16 -1.76 0.45 10.22
N GLN A 17 -1.45 -0.32 11.25
CA GLN A 17 -2.26 -0.41 12.45
C GLN A 17 -2.31 0.92 13.21
N SER A 18 -1.16 1.59 13.38
CA SER A 18 -1.11 2.93 13.99
C SER A 18 -1.92 3.94 13.19
N LEU A 19 -1.72 4.01 11.88
CA LEU A 19 -2.47 4.90 11.00
C LEU A 19 -3.98 4.64 11.08
N ALA A 20 -4.40 3.38 11.01
CA ALA A 20 -5.81 3.01 11.11
C ALA A 20 -6.40 3.41 12.46
N PHE A 21 -5.65 3.21 13.55
CA PHE A 21 -6.07 3.62 14.90
C PHE A 21 -6.23 5.14 15.02
N ASP A 22 -5.29 5.91 14.49
CA ASP A 22 -5.33 7.37 14.51
C ASP A 22 -6.53 7.90 13.73
N LEU A 23 -6.74 7.41 12.50
CA LEU A 23 -7.89 7.80 11.67
C LEU A 23 -9.22 7.38 12.29
N GLN A 24 -9.29 6.20 12.91
CA GLN A 24 -10.47 5.76 13.64
C GLN A 24 -10.76 6.65 14.85
N THR A 25 -9.73 7.14 15.54
CA THR A 25 -9.88 8.07 16.65
C THR A 25 -10.46 9.41 16.18
N VAL A 26 -9.96 9.94 15.05
CA VAL A 26 -10.52 11.16 14.42
C VAL A 26 -12.00 10.95 14.06
N TRP A 27 -12.31 9.81 13.43
CA TRP A 27 -13.69 9.45 13.08
C TRP A 27 -14.61 9.40 14.32
N ASN A 28 -14.18 8.69 15.37
CA ASN A 28 -14.98 8.52 16.59
C ASN A 28 -15.25 9.84 17.32
N LYS A 29 -14.36 10.82 17.16
CA LYS A 29 -14.52 12.17 17.71
C LYS A 29 -15.18 13.15 16.74
N ASN A 30 -15.75 12.67 15.64
CA ASN A 30 -16.39 13.50 14.62
C ASN A 30 -15.47 14.62 14.09
N GLY A 31 -14.18 14.34 13.96
CA GLY A 31 -13.17 15.32 13.54
C GLY A 31 -12.62 16.22 14.65
N GLU A 32 -13.23 16.24 15.83
CA GLU A 32 -12.76 17.02 16.99
C GLU A 32 -11.59 16.32 17.68
N PHE A 33 -10.41 16.35 17.05
CA PHE A 33 -9.21 15.67 17.50
C PHE A 33 -7.98 16.58 17.47
N THR A 34 -7.22 16.55 18.57
CA THR A 34 -5.89 17.15 18.67
C THR A 34 -4.88 16.05 19.04
N PRO A 35 -3.84 15.81 18.23
CA PRO A 35 -2.83 14.81 18.55
C PRO A 35 -1.99 15.26 19.75
N LYS A 36 -1.61 14.30 20.62
CA LYS A 36 -0.72 14.56 21.77
C LYS A 36 0.75 14.65 21.37
N GLU A 37 1.14 13.88 20.36
CA GLU A 37 2.47 13.84 19.79
C GLU A 37 2.36 14.27 18.33
N PHE A 38 3.16 15.25 17.92
CA PHE A 38 3.20 15.74 16.55
C PHE A 38 4.58 16.30 16.20
N SER A 39 4.93 16.26 14.92
CA SER A 39 6.10 16.94 14.38
C SER A 39 5.66 18.26 13.73
N ALA A 40 6.27 19.37 14.12
CA ALA A 40 6.00 20.67 13.51
C ALA A 40 6.65 20.75 12.13
N LEU A 41 5.90 21.21 11.12
CA LEU A 41 6.37 21.42 9.75
C LEU A 41 6.26 22.92 9.41
N SER A 42 7.37 23.55 9.01
CA SER A 42 7.39 24.96 8.60
C SER A 42 7.17 25.10 7.09
N TYR A 43 6.42 26.12 6.67
CA TYR A 43 6.11 26.42 5.26
C TYR A 43 5.48 25.24 4.47
N PRO A 44 4.33 24.69 4.93
CA PRO A 44 3.75 23.52 4.31
C PRO A 44 3.22 23.81 2.90
N ALA A 45 3.43 22.86 1.98
CA ALA A 45 2.80 22.79 0.67
C ALA A 45 2.27 21.36 0.44
N ILE A 46 1.18 21.25 -0.32
CA ILE A 46 0.64 19.95 -0.74
C ILE A 46 1.32 19.56 -2.04
N ASP A 47 1.94 18.38 -2.07
CA ASP A 47 2.66 17.85 -3.21
C ASP A 47 2.31 16.36 -3.44
N VAL A 48 2.68 15.83 -4.60
CA VAL A 48 2.42 14.44 -5.01
C VAL A 48 3.73 13.70 -5.21
N ARG A 49 3.90 12.58 -4.51
CA ARG A 49 5.08 11.70 -4.68
C ARG A 49 4.79 10.52 -5.61
N THR A 50 5.79 10.09 -6.37
CA THR A 50 5.73 8.84 -7.13
C THR A 50 5.81 7.65 -6.17
N ILE A 51 4.85 6.72 -6.28
CA ILE A 51 4.77 5.51 -5.46
C ILE A 51 4.74 4.24 -6.32
N PRO A 52 5.33 3.13 -5.85
CA PRO A 52 5.16 1.83 -6.52
C PRO A 52 3.69 1.40 -6.51
N CYS A 53 3.17 1.14 -7.71
CA CYS A 53 1.84 0.63 -7.98
C CYS A 53 1.90 -0.42 -9.10
N LEU A 54 0.81 -1.14 -9.32
CA LEU A 54 0.66 -2.01 -10.48
C LEU A 54 -0.03 -1.24 -11.61
N ASP A 55 0.48 -1.43 -12.82
CA ASP A 55 -0.17 -1.06 -14.07
C ASP A 55 -0.43 -2.33 -14.88
N GLY A 56 -1.63 -2.50 -15.41
CA GLY A 56 -1.98 -3.71 -16.17
C GLY A 56 -3.42 -3.73 -16.65
N ARG A 57 -3.83 -4.84 -17.28
CA ARG A 57 -5.23 -5.07 -17.65
C ARG A 57 -5.98 -5.74 -16.51
N MET A 58 -7.12 -5.19 -16.14
CA MET A 58 -7.95 -5.70 -15.05
C MET A 58 -8.78 -6.91 -15.50
N SER A 59 -9.00 -7.84 -14.58
CA SER A 59 -9.94 -8.95 -14.71
C SER A 59 -10.63 -9.20 -13.38
N GLY A 60 -11.95 -9.40 -13.38
CA GLY A 60 -12.76 -9.69 -12.18
C GLY A 60 -12.91 -8.52 -11.21
N HIS A 61 -12.64 -7.28 -11.64
CA HIS A 61 -12.79 -6.11 -10.79
C HIS A 61 -14.27 -5.70 -10.71
N PRO A 62 -14.92 -5.59 -9.52
CA PRO A 62 -16.36 -5.33 -9.40
C PRO A 62 -16.85 -4.06 -10.13
N ASN A 63 -15.98 -3.08 -10.33
CA ASN A 63 -16.33 -1.80 -10.95
C ASN A 63 -15.55 -1.46 -12.23
N ILE A 64 -14.67 -2.35 -12.71
CA ILE A 64 -13.86 -2.11 -13.92
C ILE A 64 -14.06 -3.30 -14.83
N ARG A 65 -14.48 -3.04 -16.07
CA ARG A 65 -14.70 -4.08 -17.06
C ARG A 65 -13.39 -4.79 -17.40
N ASP A 66 -13.48 -6.09 -17.59
CA ASP A 66 -12.33 -6.92 -17.96
C ASP A 66 -11.63 -6.43 -19.23
N GLY A 67 -10.31 -6.57 -19.25
CA GLY A 67 -9.45 -6.15 -20.36
C GLY A 67 -9.09 -4.66 -20.38
N HIS A 68 -9.72 -3.83 -19.55
CA HIS A 68 -9.38 -2.41 -19.44
C HIS A 68 -8.05 -2.20 -18.70
N LEU A 69 -7.28 -1.21 -19.15
CA LEU A 69 -6.09 -0.76 -18.43
C LEU A 69 -6.50 -0.13 -17.09
N GLY A 70 -5.76 -0.45 -16.05
CA GLY A 70 -5.92 0.15 -14.73
C GLY A 70 -4.59 0.34 -14.04
N ARG A 71 -4.53 1.38 -13.21
CA ARG A 71 -3.46 1.67 -12.27
C ARG A 71 -3.98 1.45 -10.85
N THR A 72 -3.22 0.73 -10.03
CA THR A 72 -3.63 0.50 -8.63
C THR A 72 -3.16 1.60 -7.70
N SER A 73 -3.66 1.58 -6.46
CA SER A 73 -3.05 2.28 -5.34
C SER A 73 -1.66 1.71 -4.99
N GLU A 74 -1.00 2.33 -3.99
CA GLU A 74 0.29 1.90 -3.43
C GLU A 74 0.31 0.40 -3.08
N ILE A 75 1.44 -0.25 -3.35
CA ILE A 75 1.72 -1.64 -2.99
C ILE A 75 2.23 -1.71 -1.54
N PHE A 76 1.65 -2.61 -0.76
CA PHE A 76 2.02 -2.87 0.64
C PHE A 76 2.66 -4.23 0.86
N TYR A 77 2.42 -5.19 -0.04
CA TYR A 77 2.98 -6.53 0.07
C TYR A 77 2.99 -7.23 -1.29
N VAL A 78 4.04 -8.00 -1.58
CA VAL A 78 4.18 -8.80 -2.80
C VAL A 78 4.48 -10.25 -2.40
N SER A 79 3.75 -11.22 -2.96
CA SER A 79 4.10 -12.63 -2.84
C SER A 79 4.72 -13.14 -4.13
N GLU A 80 6.06 -13.13 -4.21
CA GLU A 80 6.80 -13.58 -5.39
C GLU A 80 6.40 -15.00 -5.83
N LYS A 81 6.29 -15.94 -4.87
CA LYS A 81 5.99 -17.35 -5.16
C LYS A 81 4.52 -17.63 -5.44
N ARG A 82 3.61 -16.84 -4.86
CA ARG A 82 2.16 -17.11 -4.94
C ARG A 82 1.42 -16.17 -5.90
N ARG A 83 2.15 -15.27 -6.59
CA ARG A 83 1.64 -14.36 -7.62
C ARG A 83 0.50 -13.47 -7.16
N PHE A 84 0.52 -13.00 -5.92
CA PHE A 84 -0.47 -12.03 -5.47
C PHE A 84 0.17 -10.84 -4.75
N VAL A 85 -0.49 -9.69 -4.85
CA VAL A 85 -0.01 -8.40 -4.35
C VAL A 85 -1.12 -7.75 -3.53
N ARG A 86 -0.78 -7.21 -2.35
CA ARG A 86 -1.66 -6.33 -1.59
C ARG A 86 -1.37 -4.89 -1.98
N THR A 87 -2.40 -4.18 -2.37
CA THR A 87 -2.39 -2.71 -2.49
C THR A 87 -3.25 -2.08 -1.38
N LEU A 88 -3.29 -0.75 -1.25
CA LEU A 88 -4.21 -0.11 -0.28
C LEU A 88 -5.65 -0.60 -0.46
N SER A 89 -6.14 -0.64 -1.70
CA SER A 89 -7.54 -0.96 -1.97
C SER A 89 -7.80 -2.46 -2.04
N ARG A 90 -7.01 -3.25 -2.79
CA ARG A 90 -7.36 -4.65 -3.10
C ARG A 90 -6.19 -5.64 -3.16
N TRP A 91 -6.51 -6.93 -3.07
CA TRP A 91 -5.61 -8.00 -3.44
C TRP A 91 -5.72 -8.22 -4.95
N TYR A 92 -4.58 -8.35 -5.61
CA TYR A 92 -4.50 -8.66 -7.03
C TYR A 92 -3.75 -9.98 -7.20
N MET A 93 -4.37 -10.92 -7.92
CA MET A 93 -3.68 -12.10 -8.44
C MET A 93 -3.09 -11.73 -9.80
N LEU A 94 -1.84 -12.10 -10.02
CA LEU A 94 -1.11 -11.84 -11.26
C LEU A 94 -1.18 -13.07 -12.16
N ASP A 95 -1.42 -12.87 -13.45
CA ASP A 95 -1.38 -13.92 -14.46
C ASP A 95 0.05 -14.48 -14.62
N THR A 96 1.04 -13.60 -14.49
CA THR A 96 2.47 -13.85 -14.63
C THR A 96 3.20 -13.46 -13.33
N PRO A 97 4.24 -14.20 -12.93
CA PRO A 97 5.10 -13.78 -11.82
C PRO A 97 5.79 -12.44 -12.11
N LEU A 98 5.92 -11.59 -11.09
CA LEU A 98 6.83 -10.44 -11.18
C LEU A 98 8.28 -10.92 -11.25
N SER A 99 9.11 -10.25 -12.04
CA SER A 99 10.56 -10.46 -11.97
C SER A 99 11.07 -10.07 -10.57
N GLY A 100 12.19 -10.68 -10.13
CA GLY A 100 12.79 -10.33 -8.83
C GLY A 100 13.16 -8.85 -8.72
N GLU A 101 13.56 -8.22 -9.83
CA GLU A 101 13.81 -6.77 -9.90
C GLU A 101 12.52 -5.95 -9.69
N ALA A 102 11.42 -6.33 -10.36
CA ALA A 102 10.14 -5.66 -10.20
C ALA A 102 9.58 -5.83 -8.78
N ALA A 103 9.73 -7.00 -8.17
CA ALA A 103 9.37 -7.25 -6.78
C ALA A 103 10.23 -6.44 -5.81
N ALA A 104 11.53 -6.30 -6.08
CA ALA A 104 12.44 -5.47 -5.29
C ALA A 104 12.05 -3.98 -5.30
N ARG A 105 11.54 -3.46 -6.43
CA ARG A 105 11.03 -2.07 -6.51
C ARG A 105 9.85 -1.80 -5.58
N ALA A 106 9.03 -2.81 -5.29
CA ALA A 106 7.98 -2.71 -4.28
C ALA A 106 8.54 -2.75 -2.84
N GLY A 107 9.69 -3.39 -2.62
CA GLY A 107 10.39 -3.42 -1.34
C GLY A 107 11.20 -2.15 -1.02
N LEU A 108 11.40 -1.25 -1.98
CA LEU A 108 12.09 0.04 -1.78
C LEU A 108 11.24 1.09 -1.05
N VAL A 109 9.97 0.81 -0.77
CA VAL A 109 9.03 1.75 -0.12
C VAL A 109 9.35 1.98 1.36
N PHE A 110 10.15 1.12 1.99
CA PHE A 110 10.40 1.14 3.44
C PHE A 110 11.86 1.45 3.83
N ARG A 111 12.69 1.93 2.90
CA ARG A 111 14.02 2.45 3.24
C ARG A 111 13.98 3.92 3.62
#